data_AF-A0A381WS69-F1
#
_entry.id   AF-A0A381WS69-F1
#
_cell.length_a   1.000
_cell.length_b   1.000
_cell.length_c   1.000
_cell.angle_alpha   90.00
_cell.angle_beta   90.00
_cell.angle_gamma   90.00
#
_symmetry.space_group_name_H-M   'P 1'
#
loop_
_entity.id
_entity.type
_entity.pdbx_description
1 polymer ?
#
loop_
_entity_poly.entity_id
_entity_poly.type
_entity_poly.pdbx_seq_one_letter_code
_entity_poly.pdbx_strand_id
1 'polypeptide(L)'
;MVGISPAFSGRTGKTKNTLTNILDTKEFTLSVVTHDMVEQMNICAAEYPKEVDEFEKSGLTKYPCKIVSTPGVKESPLIMECKFTQHIQFSDKPAGGNLLLGEIVYFHAKKDIFNDLGKIDPIKVDQVARMGFNWYTRANQGLFELPAPRTCPIGIDVLSDSIKRNPLFSGKLLARLASVETIPEPTLLKKSSHE
;
A
#
# COMPACT_ATOMS: atom_id res chain seq x y z
N MET A 1 -8.29 2.44 -9.70
CA MET A 1 -8.31 3.87 -9.34
C MET A 1 -7.46 4.07 -8.10
N VAL A 2 -6.77 5.20 -7.99
CA VAL A 2 -5.88 5.57 -6.88
C VAL A 2 -6.20 6.99 -6.43
N GLY A 3 -5.88 7.28 -5.16
CA GLY A 3 -5.99 8.62 -4.59
C GLY A 3 -4.68 9.05 -3.96
N ILE A 4 -4.23 10.27 -4.23
CA ILE A 4 -3.09 10.91 -3.56
C ILE A 4 -3.48 12.27 -2.99
N SER A 5 -2.82 12.66 -1.90
CA SER A 5 -3.15 13.88 -1.15
C SER A 5 -1.94 14.81 -0.99
N PRO A 6 -1.53 15.53 -2.04
CA PRO A 6 -0.54 16.59 -1.87
C PRO A 6 -1.17 17.75 -1.09
N ALA A 7 -0.77 17.90 0.17
CA ALA A 7 -1.19 19.02 1.01
C ALA A 7 -0.46 20.32 0.65
N PHE A 8 -1.07 21.47 0.95
CA PHE A 8 -0.37 22.74 0.94
C PHE A 8 0.72 22.74 2.01
N SER A 9 1.83 23.44 1.77
CA SER A 9 2.89 23.54 2.77
C SER A 9 2.31 24.11 4.06
N GLY A 10 2.45 23.39 5.17
CA GLY A 10 2.06 23.89 6.49
C GLY A 10 2.88 25.11 6.93
N ARG A 11 4.08 25.28 6.37
CA ARG A 11 4.99 26.40 6.68
C ARG A 11 4.65 27.64 5.87
N THR A 12 4.46 27.50 4.56
CA THR A 12 4.32 28.64 3.64
C THR A 12 2.92 28.84 3.08
N GLY A 13 2.01 27.87 3.26
CA GLY A 13 0.69 27.87 2.64
C GLY A 13 0.69 27.63 1.13
N LYS A 14 1.85 27.46 0.50
CA LYS A 14 1.97 27.30 -0.95
C LYS A 14 1.58 25.90 -1.41
N THR A 15 1.09 25.82 -2.64
CA THR A 15 0.80 24.56 -3.33
C THR A 15 2.09 23.78 -3.59
N LYS A 16 2.01 22.44 -3.53
CA LYS A 16 3.11 21.56 -3.96
C LYS A 16 3.14 21.46 -5.49
N ASN A 17 4.34 21.39 -6.07
CA ASN A 17 4.52 21.24 -7.52
C ASN A 17 3.80 20.01 -8.07
N THR A 18 3.73 18.91 -7.30
CA THR A 18 2.95 17.73 -7.66
C THR A 18 1.48 18.04 -7.96
N LEU A 19 0.84 18.90 -7.15
CA LEU A 19 -0.56 19.28 -7.38
C LEU A 19 -0.71 20.04 -8.69
N THR A 20 0.10 21.08 -8.91
CA THR A 20 0.01 21.90 -10.12
C THR A 20 0.33 21.09 -11.37
N ASN A 21 1.40 20.28 -11.33
CA ASN A 21 1.82 19.49 -12.49
C ASN A 21 0.75 18.48 -12.91
N ILE A 22 0.07 17.84 -11.96
CA ILE A 22 -1.01 16.88 -12.25
C ILE A 22 -2.23 17.59 -12.83
N LEU A 23 -2.59 18.76 -12.30
CA LEU A 23 -3.70 19.54 -12.83
C LEU A 23 -3.41 20.09 -14.23
N ASP A 24 -2.15 20.40 -14.55
CA ASP A 24 -1.76 20.91 -15.86
C ASP A 24 -1.66 19.79 -16.90
N THR A 25 -0.95 18.70 -16.58
CA THR A 25 -0.63 17.61 -17.52
C THR A 25 -1.69 16.52 -17.58
N LYS A 26 -2.52 16.40 -16.54
CA LYS A 26 -3.50 15.32 -16.35
C LYS A 26 -2.87 13.92 -16.26
N GLU A 27 -1.58 13.82 -15.96
CA GLU A 27 -0.84 12.57 -15.91
C GLU A 27 0.07 12.51 -14.68
N PHE A 28 0.23 11.33 -14.09
CA PHE A 28 1.21 11.07 -13.04
C PHE A 28 1.60 9.61 -12.97
N THR A 29 2.69 9.35 -12.26
CA THR A 29 3.12 7.99 -11.92
C THR A 29 3.16 7.82 -10.41
N LEU A 30 2.93 6.59 -9.96
CA LEU A 30 3.16 6.18 -8.57
C LEU A 30 4.22 5.09 -8.56
N SER A 31 5.32 5.33 -7.88
CA SER A 31 6.43 4.39 -7.76
C SER A 31 6.51 3.88 -6.33
N VAL A 32 6.50 2.56 -6.14
CA VAL A 32 6.67 1.95 -4.80
C VAL A 32 8.08 2.18 -4.30
N VAL A 33 8.19 2.62 -3.06
CA VAL A 33 9.47 2.90 -2.39
C VAL A 33 9.88 1.67 -1.61
N THR A 34 11.07 1.16 -1.90
CA THR A 34 11.70 0.08 -1.14
C THR A 34 12.55 0.62 0.01
N HIS A 35 12.97 -0.25 0.91
CA HIS A 35 13.91 0.09 1.97
C HIS A 35 15.22 0.68 1.41
N ASP A 36 15.79 0.08 0.37
CA ASP A 36 17.10 0.49 -0.17
C ASP A 36 17.10 1.87 -0.86
N MET A 37 15.94 2.35 -1.33
CA MET A 37 15.82 3.65 -1.99
C MET A 37 15.22 4.74 -1.08
N VAL A 38 15.00 4.43 0.21
CA VAL A 38 14.23 5.31 1.10
C VAL A 38 14.94 6.64 1.36
N GLU A 39 16.28 6.65 1.51
CA GLU A 39 17.00 7.91 1.70
C GLU A 39 16.97 8.79 0.45
N GLN A 40 17.08 8.20 -0.74
CA GLN A 40 16.98 8.93 -2.01
C GLN A 40 15.59 9.58 -2.15
N MET A 41 14.53 8.82 -1.86
CA MET A 41 13.17 9.35 -1.85
C MET A 41 13.00 10.47 -0.81
N ASN A 42 13.62 10.35 0.36
CA ASN A 42 13.50 11.35 1.42
C ASN A 42 14.11 12.71 1.01
N ILE A 43 15.13 12.73 0.16
CA ILE A 43 15.69 13.98 -0.40
C ILE A 43 14.60 14.76 -1.16
N CYS A 44 13.73 14.08 -1.92
CA CYS A 44 12.65 14.71 -2.70
C CYS A 44 11.59 15.41 -1.84
N ALA A 45 11.56 15.18 -0.52
CA ALA A 45 10.61 15.83 0.38
C ALA A 45 10.99 17.28 0.74
N ALA A 46 12.21 17.71 0.42
CA ALA A 46 12.68 19.07 0.65
C ALA A 46 11.85 20.11 -0.13
N GLU A 47 11.90 21.37 0.31
CA GLU A 47 11.18 22.48 -0.34
C GLU A 47 12.04 23.07 -1.47
N TYR A 48 12.14 22.34 -2.58
CA TYR A 48 12.82 22.82 -3.77
C TYR A 48 11.97 23.85 -4.56
N PRO A 49 12.60 24.82 -5.24
CA PRO A 49 11.95 25.66 -6.25
C PRO A 49 11.33 24.84 -7.39
N LYS A 50 10.40 25.44 -8.15
CA LYS A 50 9.64 24.75 -9.21
C LYS A 50 10.51 24.25 -10.37
N GLU A 51 11.60 24.95 -10.63
CA GLU A 51 12.56 24.70 -11.70
C GLU A 51 13.58 23.60 -11.38
N VAL A 52 13.64 23.14 -10.13
CA VAL A 52 14.57 22.10 -9.71
C VAL A 52 13.94 20.72 -9.90
N ASP A 53 14.66 19.86 -10.60
CA ASP A 53 14.28 18.46 -10.77
C ASP A 53 14.79 17.61 -9.60
N GLU A 54 13.88 17.05 -8.80
CA GLU A 54 14.24 16.23 -7.65
C GLU A 54 14.91 14.89 -8.04
N PHE A 55 14.76 14.41 -9.28
CA PHE A 55 15.53 13.24 -9.77
C PHE A 55 17.04 13.52 -9.74
N GLU A 56 17.47 14.71 -10.17
CA GLU A 56 18.88 15.10 -10.16
C GLU A 56 19.42 15.23 -8.73
N LYS A 57 18.60 15.71 -7.79
CA LYS A 57 19.00 15.89 -6.39
C LYS A 57 19.09 14.59 -5.61
N SER A 58 18.17 13.67 -5.87
CA SER A 58 18.09 12.37 -5.18
C SER A 58 18.98 11.29 -5.79
N GLY A 59 19.45 11.49 -7.02
CA GLY A 59 20.15 10.46 -7.79
C GLY A 59 19.24 9.32 -8.26
N LEU A 60 17.91 9.49 -8.16
CA LEU A 60 16.95 8.56 -8.76
C LEU A 60 16.96 8.70 -10.27
N THR A 61 16.67 7.61 -10.99
CA THR A 61 16.68 7.60 -12.45
C THR A 61 15.26 7.66 -12.99
N LYS A 62 15.01 8.56 -13.94
CA LYS A 62 13.74 8.61 -14.67
C LYS A 62 13.55 7.32 -15.47
N TYR A 63 12.36 6.72 -15.35
CA TYR A 63 11.93 5.57 -16.14
C TYR A 63 10.88 6.01 -17.17
N PRO A 64 11.10 5.79 -18.48
CA PRO A 64 10.13 6.17 -19.50
C PRO A 64 8.87 5.31 -19.40
N CYS A 65 7.72 5.97 -19.41
CA CYS A 65 6.42 5.33 -19.36
C CYS A 65 5.91 4.97 -20.77
N LYS A 66 4.95 4.04 -20.82
CA LYS A 66 4.40 3.47 -22.05
C LYS A 66 3.16 4.21 -22.55
N ILE A 67 2.30 4.65 -21.64
CA ILE A 67 1.01 5.29 -21.94
C ILE A 67 1.05 6.79 -21.63
N VAL A 68 1.60 7.18 -20.48
CA VAL A 68 1.72 8.58 -20.06
C VAL A 68 3.11 9.15 -20.36
N SER A 69 3.20 10.47 -20.47
CA SER A 69 4.45 11.22 -20.70
C SER A 69 5.28 11.42 -19.43
N THR A 70 4.63 11.46 -18.26
CA THR A 70 5.28 11.61 -16.96
C THR A 70 6.15 10.38 -16.64
N PRO A 71 7.44 10.54 -16.30
CA PRO A 71 8.32 9.41 -16.00
C PRO A 71 7.97 8.75 -14.65
N GLY A 72 8.30 7.46 -14.53
CA GLY A 72 8.37 6.74 -13.26
C GLY A 72 9.77 6.80 -12.64
N VAL A 73 9.96 6.07 -11.53
CA VAL A 73 11.27 5.92 -10.87
C VAL A 73 11.85 4.54 -11.17
N LYS A 74 12.99 4.47 -11.86
CA LYS A 74 13.59 3.21 -12.35
C LYS A 74 13.99 2.24 -11.24
N GLU A 75 14.41 2.78 -10.09
CA GLU A 75 14.80 2.01 -8.91
C GLU A 75 13.61 1.26 -8.32
N SER A 76 12.39 1.80 -8.50
CA SER A 76 11.16 1.20 -8.00
C SER A 76 10.87 -0.15 -8.64
N PRO A 77 10.45 -1.16 -7.85
CA PRO A 77 10.07 -2.46 -8.39
C PRO A 77 8.65 -2.47 -8.99
N LEU A 78 7.82 -1.48 -8.67
CA LEU A 78 6.44 -1.37 -9.13
C LEU A 78 6.10 0.10 -9.44
N ILE A 79 5.73 0.37 -10.69
CA ILE A 79 5.31 1.70 -11.16
C ILE A 79 3.90 1.61 -11.73
N MET A 80 3.03 2.53 -11.33
CA MET A 80 1.67 2.68 -11.86
C MET A 80 1.58 3.96 -12.67
N GLU A 81 1.26 3.85 -13.95
CA GLU A 81 0.94 5.00 -14.79
C GLU A 81 -0.52 5.40 -14.59
N CYS A 82 -0.77 6.68 -14.37
CA CYS A 82 -2.08 7.17 -13.99
C CYS A 82 -2.53 8.36 -14.85
N LYS A 83 -3.80 8.36 -15.23
CA LYS A 83 -4.49 9.53 -15.79
C LYS A 83 -5.35 10.18 -14.72
N PHE A 84 -5.24 11.49 -14.56
CA PHE A 84 -6.03 12.26 -13.61
C PHE A 84 -7.52 12.21 -13.95
N THR A 85 -8.36 12.07 -12.92
CA THR A 85 -9.82 12.06 -13.08
C THR A 85 -10.50 13.20 -12.31
N GLN A 86 -10.15 13.39 -11.04
CA GLN A 86 -10.88 14.33 -10.18
C GLN A 86 -9.96 14.96 -9.12
N HIS A 87 -10.25 16.22 -8.77
CA HIS A 87 -9.64 16.93 -7.66
C HIS A 87 -10.73 17.38 -6.69
N ILE A 88 -10.55 17.06 -5.41
CA ILE A 88 -11.36 17.57 -4.30
C ILE A 88 -10.41 18.33 -3.37
N GLN A 89 -10.63 19.63 -3.19
CA GLN A 89 -9.87 20.43 -2.24
C GLN A 89 -10.63 20.49 -0.90
N PHE A 90 -9.97 20.10 0.20
CA PHE A 90 -10.60 20.11 1.52
C PHE A 90 -10.46 21.45 2.24
N SER A 91 -9.35 22.17 2.01
CA SER A 91 -9.12 23.50 2.58
C SER A 91 -8.10 24.28 1.76
N ASP A 92 -8.19 25.61 1.79
CA ASP A 92 -7.24 26.56 1.22
C ASP A 92 -6.18 27.07 2.22
N LYS A 93 -6.29 26.67 3.50
CA LYS A 93 -5.37 27.07 4.57
C LYS A 93 -4.04 26.33 4.49
N PRO A 94 -2.97 26.81 5.17
CA PRO A 94 -1.74 26.03 5.34
C PRO A 94 -2.02 24.63 5.90
N ALA A 95 -1.31 23.64 5.38
CA ALA A 95 -1.57 22.21 5.63
C ALA A 95 -2.95 21.71 5.16
N GLY A 96 -3.71 22.51 4.39
CA GLY A 96 -4.94 22.12 3.74
C GLY A 96 -4.70 20.96 2.76
N GLY A 97 -5.45 19.87 2.95
CA GLY A 97 -5.34 18.68 2.12
C GLY A 97 -6.07 18.83 0.78
N ASN A 98 -5.57 18.09 -0.21
CA ASN A 98 -6.24 17.86 -1.49
C ASN A 98 -6.48 16.36 -1.64
N LEU A 99 -7.44 15.93 -2.45
CA LEU A 99 -7.56 14.56 -2.93
C LEU A 99 -7.56 14.59 -4.45
N LEU A 100 -6.50 14.06 -5.04
CA LEU A 100 -6.39 13.82 -6.47
C LEU A 100 -6.68 12.35 -6.73
N LEU A 101 -7.70 12.10 -7.56
CA LEU A 101 -8.04 10.77 -8.04
C LEU A 101 -7.46 10.56 -9.44
N GLY A 102 -7.04 9.33 -9.71
CA GLY A 102 -6.60 8.92 -11.02
C GLY A 102 -6.91 7.46 -11.35
N GLU A 103 -7.10 7.19 -12.63
CA GLU A 103 -7.21 5.85 -13.18
C GLU A 103 -5.82 5.29 -13.45
N ILE A 104 -5.53 4.07 -12.98
CA ILE A 104 -4.30 3.38 -13.36
C ILE A 104 -4.51 2.81 -14.76
N VAL A 105 -3.69 3.25 -15.71
CA VAL A 105 -3.78 2.84 -17.12
C VAL A 105 -2.70 1.83 -17.52
N TYR A 106 -1.64 1.69 -16.71
CA TYR A 106 -0.58 0.71 -16.94
C TYR A 106 0.19 0.37 -15.65
N PHE A 107 0.67 -0.87 -15.55
CA PHE A 107 1.55 -1.33 -14.48
C PHE A 107 2.90 -1.78 -15.05
N HIS A 108 4.00 -1.36 -14.42
CA HIS A 108 5.33 -1.93 -14.62
C HIS A 108 5.75 -2.65 -13.36
N ALA A 109 6.18 -3.90 -13.48
CA ALA A 109 6.69 -4.69 -12.37
C ALA A 109 8.01 -5.34 -12.79
N LYS A 110 9.03 -5.27 -11.93
CA LYS A 110 10.28 -6.02 -12.16
C LYS A 110 10.00 -7.52 -12.05
N LYS A 111 10.71 -8.34 -12.84
CA LYS A 111 10.47 -9.79 -12.87
C LYS A 111 10.86 -10.50 -11.57
N ASP A 112 11.85 -9.96 -10.87
CA ASP A 112 12.39 -10.52 -9.63
C ASP A 112 11.42 -10.43 -8.44
N ILE A 113 10.46 -9.51 -8.43
CA ILE A 113 9.45 -9.40 -7.37
C ILE A 113 8.29 -10.40 -7.49
N PHE A 114 8.27 -11.25 -8.50
CA PHE A 114 7.28 -12.32 -8.61
C PHE A 114 7.75 -13.59 -7.90
N ASN A 115 6.82 -14.30 -7.26
CA ASN A 115 7.05 -15.67 -6.77
C ASN A 115 6.84 -16.70 -7.89
N ASP A 116 7.07 -17.97 -7.57
CA ASP A 116 6.96 -19.09 -8.52
C ASP A 116 5.54 -19.30 -9.06
N LEU A 117 4.53 -18.72 -8.39
CA LEU A 117 3.13 -18.73 -8.81
C LEU A 117 2.76 -17.53 -9.70
N GLY A 118 3.74 -16.70 -10.08
CA GLY A 118 3.53 -15.49 -10.88
C GLY A 118 2.80 -14.38 -10.14
N LYS A 119 2.77 -14.40 -8.80
CA LYS A 119 2.19 -13.34 -7.96
C LYS A 119 3.28 -12.43 -7.40
N ILE A 120 2.96 -11.16 -7.19
CA ILE A 120 3.86 -10.22 -6.50
C ILE A 120 4.12 -10.75 -5.09
N ASP A 121 5.40 -10.90 -4.76
CA ASP A 121 5.90 -11.32 -3.46
C ASP A 121 6.25 -10.08 -2.62
N PRO A 122 5.48 -9.77 -1.56
CA PRO A 122 5.72 -8.58 -0.74
C PRO A 122 7.07 -8.62 -0.02
N ILE A 123 7.65 -9.81 0.22
CA ILE A 123 9.00 -9.94 0.80
C ILE A 123 10.04 -9.40 -0.19
N LYS A 124 9.90 -9.73 -1.48
CA LYS A 124 10.81 -9.30 -2.54
C LYS A 124 10.63 -7.83 -2.94
N VAL A 125 9.42 -7.28 -2.81
CA VAL A 125 9.17 -5.84 -3.02
C VAL A 125 9.88 -4.99 -1.98
N ASP A 126 9.96 -5.48 -0.74
CA ASP A 126 10.65 -4.82 0.37
C ASP A 126 10.24 -3.37 0.62
N GLN A 127 8.93 -3.12 0.56
CA GLN A 127 8.33 -1.80 0.68
C GLN A 127 8.54 -1.18 2.07
N VAL A 128 8.65 0.15 2.12
CA VAL A 128 8.54 0.92 3.38
C VAL A 128 7.16 1.53 3.57
N ALA A 129 6.76 1.73 4.82
CA ALA A 129 5.57 2.48 5.20
C ALA A 129 5.94 3.66 6.13
N ARG A 130 5.19 4.77 6.03
CA ARG A 130 5.38 5.96 6.87
C ARG A 130 4.55 5.83 8.14
N MET A 131 5.16 6.07 9.30
CA MET A 131 4.55 5.93 10.63
C MET A 131 4.27 7.28 11.32
N GLY A 132 4.49 8.40 10.63
CA GLY A 132 4.38 9.75 11.17
C GLY A 132 5.72 10.32 11.62
N PHE A 133 5.85 11.66 11.65
CA PHE A 133 7.13 12.35 11.86
C PHE A 133 8.23 11.74 10.97
N ASN A 134 9.42 11.46 11.52
CA ASN A 134 10.53 10.87 10.78
C ASN A 134 10.52 9.33 10.80
N TRP A 135 9.46 8.70 11.33
CA TRP A 135 9.41 7.25 11.50
C TRP A 135 8.93 6.56 10.24
N TYR A 136 9.70 5.55 9.85
CA TYR A 136 9.37 4.59 8.80
C TYR A 136 9.42 3.18 9.39
N THR A 137 8.67 2.26 8.79
CA THR A 137 8.81 0.83 9.05
C THR A 137 9.10 0.11 7.74
N ARG A 138 9.94 -0.91 7.81
CA ARG A 138 10.18 -1.84 6.71
C ARG A 138 9.07 -2.88 6.74
N ALA A 139 8.19 -2.88 5.73
CA ALA A 139 7.00 -3.73 5.73
C ALA A 139 7.37 -5.20 5.88
N ASN A 140 8.49 -5.63 5.29
CA ASN A 140 8.93 -7.03 5.30
C ASN A 140 9.07 -7.63 6.71
N GLN A 141 9.37 -6.83 7.73
CA GLN A 141 9.60 -7.31 9.10
C GLN A 141 8.29 -7.64 9.83
N GLY A 142 7.17 -7.10 9.35
CA GLY A 142 5.85 -7.27 9.94
C GLY A 142 4.88 -8.09 9.07
N LEU A 143 5.36 -8.73 8.00
CA LEU A 143 4.50 -9.51 7.11
C LEU A 143 4.00 -10.78 7.80
N PHE A 144 2.69 -11.03 7.67
CA PHE A 144 2.06 -12.30 7.98
C PHE A 144 0.95 -12.55 6.96
N GLU A 145 0.72 -13.81 6.63
CA GLU A 145 -0.38 -14.19 5.76
C GLU A 145 -1.66 -14.39 6.58
N LEU A 146 -2.74 -13.78 6.13
CA LEU A 146 -4.08 -14.00 6.66
C LEU A 146 -5.03 -14.24 5.48
N PRO A 147 -5.36 -15.50 5.15
CA PRO A 147 -6.22 -15.80 4.02
C PRO A 147 -7.62 -15.24 4.28
N ALA A 148 -8.15 -14.50 3.31
CA ALA A 148 -9.55 -14.09 3.33
C ALA A 148 -10.46 -15.33 3.29
N PRO A 149 -11.60 -15.32 4.01
CA PRO A 149 -12.58 -16.38 3.89
C PRO A 149 -13.02 -16.55 2.43
N ARG A 150 -12.99 -17.79 1.93
CA ARG A 150 -13.49 -18.13 0.58
C ARG A 150 -15.00 -18.41 0.57
N THR A 151 -15.57 -18.70 1.73
CA THR A 151 -16.99 -18.97 1.96
C THR A 151 -17.47 -18.13 3.15
N CYS A 152 -18.78 -18.13 3.39
CA CYS A 152 -19.33 -17.45 4.56
C CYS A 152 -18.96 -18.22 5.83
N PRO A 153 -18.15 -17.66 6.74
CA PRO A 153 -17.81 -18.34 7.97
C PRO A 153 -19.03 -18.42 8.90
N ILE A 154 -19.10 -19.42 9.77
CA ILE A 154 -20.19 -19.57 10.75
C ILE A 154 -20.30 -18.38 11.70
N GLY A 155 -19.22 -17.62 11.91
CA GLY A 155 -19.21 -16.49 12.85
C GLY A 155 -19.06 -16.91 14.31
N ILE A 156 -18.63 -15.96 15.15
CA ILE A 156 -18.37 -16.23 16.58
C ILE A 156 -19.69 -16.46 17.33
N ASP A 157 -20.78 -15.84 16.90
CA ASP A 157 -22.11 -15.95 17.49
C ASP A 157 -22.64 -17.40 17.50
N VAL A 158 -22.28 -18.19 16.49
CA VAL A 158 -22.65 -19.61 16.36
C VAL A 158 -21.83 -20.53 17.28
N LEU A 159 -20.69 -20.08 17.80
CA LEU A 159 -19.91 -20.88 18.75
C LEU A 159 -20.66 -21.06 20.09
N SER A 160 -20.46 -22.21 20.73
CA SER A 160 -21.07 -22.50 22.03
C SER A 160 -20.60 -21.53 23.11
N ASP A 161 -21.46 -21.29 24.11
CA ASP A 161 -21.09 -20.45 25.26
C ASP A 161 -19.89 -21.00 26.04
N SER A 162 -19.71 -22.33 26.06
CA SER A 162 -18.54 -22.96 26.65
C SER A 162 -17.23 -22.59 25.96
N ILE A 163 -17.24 -22.39 24.63
CA ILE A 163 -16.07 -21.93 23.88
C ILE A 163 -15.90 -20.42 24.03
N LYS A 164 -16.98 -19.64 23.84
CA LYS A 164 -16.93 -18.17 23.88
C LYS A 164 -16.48 -17.61 25.23
N ARG A 165 -16.85 -18.26 26.34
CA ARG A 165 -16.53 -17.81 27.70
C ARG A 165 -15.26 -18.44 28.27
N ASN A 166 -14.60 -19.34 27.53
CA ASN A 166 -13.39 -19.99 28.02
C ASN A 166 -12.18 -19.05 27.93
N PRO A 167 -11.50 -18.76 29.06
CA PRO A 167 -10.39 -17.81 29.09
C PRO A 167 -9.16 -18.24 28.27
N LEU A 168 -9.07 -19.52 27.87
CA LEU A 168 -8.01 -20.02 26.99
C LEU A 168 -8.15 -19.52 25.54
N PHE A 169 -9.37 -19.16 25.11
CA PHE A 169 -9.58 -18.67 23.76
C PHE A 169 -9.56 -17.13 23.72
N SER A 170 -8.45 -16.59 23.21
CA SER A 170 -8.42 -15.17 22.82
C SER A 170 -9.35 -14.89 21.64
N GLY A 171 -9.68 -13.62 21.39
CA GLY A 171 -10.49 -13.22 20.24
C GLY A 171 -9.93 -13.73 18.90
N LYS A 172 -8.60 -13.79 18.76
CA LYS A 172 -7.92 -14.39 17.60
C LYS A 172 -8.26 -15.87 17.43
N LEU A 173 -8.25 -16.63 18.53
CA LEU A 173 -8.53 -18.06 18.49
C LEU A 173 -10.02 -18.33 18.24
N LEU A 174 -10.91 -17.55 18.84
CA LEU A 174 -12.35 -17.62 18.57
C LEU A 174 -12.66 -17.33 17.09
N ALA A 175 -12.10 -16.26 16.53
CA ALA A 175 -12.26 -15.93 15.12
C ALA A 175 -11.74 -17.04 14.18
N ARG A 176 -10.63 -17.68 14.55
CA ARG A 176 -10.08 -18.81 13.79
C ARG A 176 -11.01 -20.02 13.83
N LEU A 177 -11.56 -20.37 14.99
CA LEU A 177 -12.55 -21.46 15.11
C LEU A 177 -13.82 -21.17 14.31
N ALA A 178 -14.30 -19.94 14.38
CA ALA A 178 -15.49 -19.46 13.67
C ALA A 178 -15.31 -19.31 12.16
N SER A 179 -14.09 -19.48 11.63
CA SER A 179 -13.80 -19.26 10.20
C SER A 179 -14.20 -20.40 9.27
N VAL A 180 -14.70 -21.52 9.82
CA VAL A 180 -15.21 -22.66 9.05
C VAL A 180 -16.59 -22.34 8.46
N GLU A 181 -16.94 -23.00 7.35
CA GLU A 181 -18.25 -22.85 6.70
C GLU A 181 -19.37 -23.54 7.48
N THR A 182 -19.07 -24.70 8.08
CA THR A 182 -20.00 -25.47 8.92
C THR A 182 -19.26 -26.08 10.09
N ILE A 183 -19.98 -26.33 11.20
CA ILE A 183 -19.43 -27.09 12.33
C ILE A 183 -19.23 -28.55 11.86
N PRO A 184 -18.03 -29.15 11.99
CA PRO A 184 -17.81 -30.54 11.62
C PRO A 184 -18.65 -31.51 12.46
N GLU A 185 -19.20 -32.54 11.83
CA GLU A 185 -19.93 -33.59 12.53
C GLU A 185 -18.99 -34.42 13.44
N PRO A 186 -19.42 -34.83 14.66
CA PRO A 186 -18.58 -35.52 15.64
C PRO A 186 -17.95 -36.84 15.17
N THR A 187 -18.48 -37.47 14.13
CA THR A 187 -18.05 -38.77 13.60
C THR A 187 -16.69 -38.76 12.90
N LEU A 188 -16.15 -37.58 12.55
CA LEU A 188 -14.85 -37.46 11.86
C LEU A 188 -13.61 -37.53 12.78
N LEU A 189 -13.80 -37.61 14.11
CA LEU A 189 -12.70 -37.62 15.09
C LEU A 189 -12.09 -39.03 15.35
N LYS A 190 -12.56 -40.08 14.68
CA LYS A 190 -11.96 -41.43 14.77
C LYS A 190 -10.99 -41.69 13.61
N LYS A 191 -9.72 -41.30 13.79
CA LYS A 191 -8.50 -41.99 13.31
C LYS A 191 -7.27 -41.09 13.47
N SER A 192 -6.78 -41.00 14.70
CA SER A 192 -5.34 -40.79 14.99
C SER A 192 -5.06 -41.17 16.44
N SER A 193 -5.49 -42.38 16.82
CA SER A 193 -4.87 -43.08 17.95
C SER A 193 -3.62 -43.75 17.42
N HIS A 194 -2.47 -43.30 17.91
CA HIS A 194 -1.17 -43.94 17.80
C HIS A 194 -1.27 -45.45 18.09
N GLU A 195 -0.78 -46.26 17.15
CA GLU A 195 0.03 -47.47 17.37
C GLU A 195 1.21 -47.41 16.41
#